data_AF-A0A7X6U0T1-F1
#
_entry.id   AF-A0A7X6U0T1-F1
#
_cell.length_a   1.000
_cell.length_b   1.000
_cell.length_c   1.000
_cell.angle_alpha   90.00
_cell.angle_beta   90.00
_cell.angle_gamma   90.00
#
_symmetry.space_group_name_H-M   'P 1'
#
loop_
_entity.id
_entity.type
_entity.pdbx_description
1 polymer ?
#
loop_
_entity_poly.entity_id
_entity_poly.type
_entity_poly.pdbx_seq_one_letter_code
_entity_poly.pdbx_strand_id
1 'polypeptide(L)'
;HELEKCGVKLMNCTRLEKIEFGRVTVLTNTSSTVPDPYNTWAPLLPDNVPNPLEKPIREAMETRQLEADMLVVAAGSCPNNELYRLLTDNYAAPEIRLIGDAGFPGMITEATRAGYRTGLGL
;
A
#
# COMPACT_ATOMS: atom_id res chain seq x y z
N HIS A 1 -10.35 -13.78 8.58
CA HIS A 1 -10.14 -12.35 8.22
C HIS A 1 -11.50 -11.65 8.01
N GLU A 2 -11.71 -10.34 8.28
CA GLU A 2 -13.06 -9.73 8.13
C GLU A 2 -13.57 -9.78 6.68
N LEU A 3 -12.72 -9.51 5.68
CA LEU A 3 -13.10 -9.61 4.26
C LEU A 3 -13.50 -11.04 3.86
N GLU A 4 -12.84 -12.04 4.46
CA GLU A 4 -13.14 -13.46 4.23
C GLU A 4 -14.52 -13.83 4.81
N LYS A 5 -14.84 -13.33 6.00
CA LYS A 5 -16.18 -13.49 6.61
C LYS A 5 -17.27 -12.86 5.75
N CYS A 6 -16.95 -11.79 5.01
CA CYS A 6 -17.83 -11.15 4.04
C CYS A 6 -17.84 -11.83 2.66
N GLY A 7 -17.12 -12.94 2.47
CA GLY A 7 -17.07 -13.68 1.20
C GLY A 7 -16.26 -12.99 0.09
N VAL A 8 -15.43 -12.01 0.43
CA VAL A 8 -14.57 -11.31 -0.53
C VAL A 8 -13.44 -12.24 -0.97
N LYS A 9 -13.27 -12.39 -2.28
CA LYS A 9 -12.17 -13.17 -2.87
C LYS A 9 -10.91 -12.32 -2.95
N LEU A 10 -9.87 -12.72 -2.22
CA LEU A 10 -8.54 -12.12 -2.31
C LEU A 10 -7.68 -12.84 -3.37
N MET A 11 -7.01 -12.05 -4.21
CA MET A 11 -6.10 -12.55 -5.24
C MET A 11 -4.68 -12.06 -4.94
N ASN A 12 -3.85 -12.92 -4.33
CA ASN A 12 -2.44 -12.60 -4.07
C ASN A 12 -1.62 -12.66 -5.38
N CYS A 13 -0.44 -12.04 -5.38
CA CYS A 13 0.50 -12.04 -6.52
C CYS A 13 -0.19 -11.76 -7.86
N THR A 14 -1.11 -10.79 -7.85
CA THR A 14 -1.96 -10.43 -8.98
C THR A 14 -1.72 -8.98 -9.37
N ARG A 15 -1.60 -8.72 -10.67
CA ARG A 15 -1.38 -7.41 -11.25
C ARG A 15 -2.51 -7.07 -12.21
N LEU A 16 -3.03 -5.85 -12.12
CA LEU A 16 -3.99 -5.31 -13.09
C LEU A 16 -3.24 -4.91 -14.37
N GLU A 17 -3.64 -5.47 -15.52
CA GLU A 17 -3.01 -5.21 -16.83
C GLU A 17 -3.83 -4.27 -17.71
N LYS A 18 -5.16 -4.47 -17.74
CA LYS A 18 -6.03 -3.69 -18.63
C LYS A 18 -7.39 -3.45 -17.99
N ILE A 19 -7.92 -2.25 -18.20
CA ILE A 19 -9.27 -1.85 -17.81
C ILE A 19 -10.08 -1.65 -19.09
N GLU A 20 -11.22 -2.31 -19.18
CA GLU A 20 -12.16 -2.19 -20.29
C GLU A 20 -13.58 -2.03 -19.74
N PHE A 21 -14.52 -1.62 -20.58
CA PHE A 21 -15.92 -1.48 -20.14
C PHE A 21 -16.50 -2.85 -19.74
N GLY A 22 -16.98 -2.97 -18.51
CA GLY A 22 -17.57 -4.19 -17.95
C GLY A 22 -16.55 -5.27 -17.53
N ARG A 23 -15.25 -5.09 -17.76
CA ARG A 23 -14.24 -6.10 -17.44
C ARG A 23 -12.86 -5.55 -17.10
N VAL A 24 -12.11 -6.30 -16.31
CA VAL A 24 -10.70 -6.06 -16.03
C VAL A 24 -9.87 -7.29 -16.38
N THR A 25 -8.71 -7.06 -16.98
CA THR A 25 -7.73 -8.11 -17.24
C THR A 25 -6.65 -8.05 -16.18
N VAL A 26 -6.40 -9.18 -15.53
CA VAL A 26 -5.39 -9.33 -14.49
C VAL A 26 -4.41 -10.45 -14.86
N LEU A 27 -3.17 -10.30 -14.43
CA LEU A 27 -2.14 -11.32 -14.50
C LEU A 27 -1.89 -11.86 -13.09
N THR A 28 -2.19 -13.14 -12.86
CA THR A 28 -2.12 -13.77 -11.54
C THR A 28 -1.10 -14.89 -11.54
N ASN A 29 -0.25 -14.97 -10.52
CA ASN A 29 0.55 -16.16 -10.27
C ASN A 29 -0.33 -17.26 -9.67
N THR A 30 -0.40 -18.41 -10.34
CA THR A 30 -1.23 -19.56 -9.94
C THR A 30 -0.42 -20.71 -9.35
N SER A 31 0.88 -20.51 -9.14
CA SER A 31 1.76 -21.50 -8.55
C SER A 31 1.29 -21.88 -7.14
N SER A 32 1.38 -23.17 -6.79
CA SER A 32 1.08 -23.68 -5.45
C SER A 32 2.01 -23.15 -4.35
N THR A 33 3.07 -22.44 -4.74
CA THR A 33 4.01 -21.76 -3.84
C THR A 33 3.59 -20.33 -3.49
N VAL A 34 2.55 -19.78 -4.12
CA VAL A 34 2.00 -18.46 -3.78
C VAL A 34 1.39 -18.51 -2.37
N PRO A 35 1.74 -17.58 -1.48
CA PRO A 35 1.18 -17.54 -0.13
C PRO A 35 -0.33 -17.32 -0.13
N ASP A 36 -1.03 -18.01 0.76
CA ASP A 36 -2.46 -17.84 0.98
C ASP A 36 -2.76 -16.40 1.48
N PRO A 37 -3.55 -15.60 0.75
CA PRO A 37 -3.89 -14.23 1.15
C PRO A 37 -4.70 -14.14 2.45
N TYR A 38 -5.32 -15.22 2.91
CA TYR A 38 -6.07 -15.26 4.16
C TYR A 38 -5.21 -15.61 5.37
N ASN A 39 -3.94 -16.00 5.16
CA ASN A 39 -3.04 -16.22 6.26
C ASN A 39 -2.64 -14.89 6.92
N THR A 40 -3.22 -14.61 8.09
CA THR A 40 -2.99 -13.36 8.83
C THR A 40 -1.79 -13.41 9.77
N TRP A 41 -1.10 -14.55 9.87
CA TRP A 41 0.02 -14.70 10.81
C TRP A 41 1.23 -15.38 10.15
N ALA A 42 2.37 -14.69 10.21
CA ALA A 42 3.68 -15.22 9.89
C ALA A 42 4.68 -14.70 10.94
N PRO A 43 5.66 -15.51 11.35
CA PRO A 43 6.71 -15.04 12.25
C PRO A 43 7.52 -13.93 11.55
N LEU A 44 7.61 -12.77 12.20
CA LEU A 44 8.54 -11.72 11.79
C LEU A 44 9.94 -12.12 12.26
N LEU A 45 10.75 -12.61 11.34
CA LEU A 45 12.16 -12.90 11.60
C LEU A 45 12.99 -11.64 11.32
N PRO A 46 14.02 -11.36 12.14
CA PRO A 46 15.02 -10.34 11.81
C PRO A 46 15.69 -10.65 10.47
N ASP A 47 16.11 -9.61 9.74
CA ASP A 47 16.74 -9.74 8.41
C ASP A 47 17.98 -10.67 8.40
N ASN A 48 18.66 -10.80 9.54
CA ASN A 48 19.84 -11.64 9.71
C ASN A 48 19.53 -13.12 10.04
N VAL A 49 18.26 -13.50 10.17
CA VAL A 49 17.84 -14.87 10.47
C VAL A 49 17.10 -15.43 9.24
N PRO A 50 17.76 -16.24 8.39
CA PRO A 50 17.09 -16.81 7.23
C PRO A 50 15.97 -17.73 7.69
N ASN A 51 14.79 -17.64 7.07
CA ASN A 51 13.67 -18.50 7.36
C ASN A 51 13.83 -19.86 6.64
N PRO A 52 14.18 -20.96 7.33
CA PRO A 52 14.35 -22.25 6.67
C PRO A 52 13.04 -22.85 6.13
N LEU A 53 11.89 -22.31 6.54
CA LEU A 53 10.56 -22.75 6.12
C LEU A 53 9.99 -21.92 4.97
N GLU A 54 10.66 -20.83 4.59
CA GLU A 54 10.23 -19.99 3.49
C GLU A 54 10.45 -20.73 2.17
N LYS A 55 9.34 -21.02 1.49
CA LYS A 55 9.38 -21.62 0.16
C LYS A 55 9.55 -20.50 -0.86
N PRO A 56 10.51 -20.61 -1.80
CA PRO A 56 10.62 -19.63 -2.86
C PRO A 56 9.35 -19.63 -3.70
N ILE A 57 8.82 -18.45 -4.00
CA ILE A 57 7.68 -18.28 -4.87
C ILE A 57 8.13 -18.59 -6.30
N ARG A 58 7.52 -19.61 -6.91
CA ARG A 58 7.72 -19.97 -8.31
C ARG A 58 6.69 -19.24 -9.17
N GLU A 59 7.07 -18.90 -10.38
CA GLU A 59 6.19 -18.19 -11.32
C GLU A 59 5.40 -19.17 -12.19
N ALA A 60 4.08 -19.03 -12.16
CA ALA A 60 3.15 -19.65 -13.11
C ALA A 60 2.06 -18.63 -13.44
N MET A 61 2.41 -17.65 -14.27
CA MET A 61 1.55 -16.50 -14.57
C MET A 61 0.44 -16.90 -15.54
N GLU A 62 -0.80 -16.57 -15.17
CA GLU A 62 -1.99 -16.77 -15.97
C GLU A 62 -2.72 -15.44 -16.17
N THR A 63 -3.13 -15.15 -17.40
CA THR A 63 -3.98 -14.00 -17.71
C THR A 63 -5.44 -14.37 -17.50
N ARG A 64 -6.15 -13.58 -16.71
CA ARG A 64 -7.57 -13.79 -16.38
C ARG A 64 -8.38 -12.55 -16.70
N GLN A 65 -9.58 -12.74 -17.20
CA GLN A 65 -10.57 -11.68 -17.39
C GLN A 65 -11.62 -11.82 -16.29
N LEU A 66 -11.90 -10.71 -15.61
CA LEU A 66 -12.89 -10.61 -14.55
C LEU A 66 -13.95 -9.61 -14.99
N GLU A 67 -15.21 -10.02 -14.98
CA GLU A 67 -16.33 -9.10 -15.16
C GLU A 67 -16.43 -8.20 -13.94
N ALA A 68 -16.51 -6.89 -14.16
CA ALA A 68 -16.55 -5.88 -13.11
C ALA A 68 -17.31 -4.64 -13.58
N ASP A 69 -18.37 -4.27 -12.85
CA ASP A 69 -19.14 -3.05 -13.10
C ASP A 69 -18.45 -1.79 -12.54
N MET A 70 -17.58 -1.98 -11.54
CA MET A 70 -16.84 -0.91 -10.87
C MET A 70 -15.43 -1.37 -10.49
N LEU A 71 -14.45 -0.49 -10.71
CA LEU A 71 -13.09 -0.64 -10.22
C LEU A 71 -12.79 0.45 -9.19
N VAL A 72 -12.36 0.04 -8.00
CA VAL A 72 -11.86 0.94 -6.96
C VAL A 72 -10.34 0.77 -6.87
N VAL A 73 -9.60 1.83 -7.15
CA VAL A 73 -8.14 1.84 -7.04
C VAL A 73 -7.74 2.30 -5.63
N ALA A 74 -7.35 1.35 -4.79
CA ALA A 74 -6.89 1.59 -3.42
C ALA A 74 -5.38 1.36 -3.28
N ALA A 75 -4.58 1.93 -4.19
CA ALA A 75 -3.13 1.72 -4.28
C ALA A 75 -2.30 2.59 -3.30
N GLY A 76 -2.93 3.15 -2.27
CA GLY A 76 -2.32 4.09 -1.34
C GLY A 76 -2.41 5.54 -1.80
N SER A 77 -1.60 6.40 -1.17
CA SER A 77 -1.58 7.85 -1.39
C SER A 77 -0.15 8.37 -1.53
N CYS A 78 0.01 9.47 -2.26
CA CYS A 78 1.27 10.21 -2.36
C CYS A 78 1.12 11.56 -1.62
N PRO A 79 2.11 12.01 -0.83
CA PRO A 79 2.05 13.30 -0.18
C PRO A 79 1.97 14.43 -1.21
N ASN A 80 1.04 15.37 -1.00
CA ASN A 80 0.99 16.62 -1.74
C ASN A 80 1.66 17.74 -0.93
N ASN A 81 2.86 18.13 -1.34
CA ASN A 81 3.66 19.18 -0.72
C ASN A 81 3.85 20.40 -1.63
N GLU A 82 2.98 20.60 -2.63
CA GLU A 82 3.06 21.70 -3.60
C GLU A 82 3.01 23.07 -2.91
N LEU A 83 2.04 23.28 -2.00
CA LEU A 83 1.94 24.52 -1.24
C LEU A 83 3.18 24.80 -0.40
N TYR A 84 3.74 23.75 0.23
CA TYR A 84 4.94 23.88 1.04
C TYR A 84 6.14 24.35 0.20
N ARG A 85 6.33 23.74 -0.98
CA ARG A 85 7.36 24.14 -1.94
C ARG A 85 7.18 25.58 -2.37
N LEU A 86 5.96 25.95 -2.79
CA LEU A 86 5.64 27.32 -3.21
C LEU A 86 6.01 28.36 -2.13
N LEU A 87 5.64 28.12 -0.88
CA LEU A 87 5.93 29.05 0.21
C LEU A 87 7.42 29.13 0.54
N THR A 88 8.13 28.00 0.46
CA THR A 88 9.56 27.91 0.75
C THR A 88 10.38 28.60 -0.34
N ASP A 89 10.04 28.37 -1.61
CA ASP A 89 10.72 28.97 -2.76
C ASP A 89 10.54 30.49 -2.83
N ASN A 90 9.44 31.01 -2.28
CA ASN A 90 9.16 32.45 -2.21
C ASN A 90 9.61 33.11 -0.91
N TYR A 91 10.27 32.39 0.00
CA TYR A 91 10.66 32.90 1.32
C TYR A 91 9.48 33.57 2.06
N ALA A 92 8.28 32.99 1.97
CA ALA A 92 7.05 33.63 2.45
C ALA A 92 7.03 33.88 3.98
N ALA A 93 7.81 33.11 4.74
CA ALA A 93 8.02 33.29 6.17
C ALA A 93 9.43 32.81 6.56
N PRO A 94 9.96 33.25 7.72
CA PRO A 94 11.25 32.77 8.23
C PRO A 94 11.28 31.26 8.48
N GLU A 95 10.13 30.66 8.77
CA GLU A 95 10.00 29.24 9.04
C GLU A 95 8.68 28.70 8.51
N ILE A 96 8.78 27.59 7.79
CA ILE A 96 7.63 26.85 7.24
C ILE A 96 7.89 25.38 7.53
N ARG A 97 6.92 24.70 8.14
CA ARG A 97 7.03 23.27 8.50
C ARG A 97 5.94 22.45 7.82
N LEU A 98 6.33 21.28 7.34
CA LEU A 98 5.43 20.30 6.74
C LEU A 98 5.17 19.17 7.75
N ILE A 99 3.90 18.92 8.08
CA ILE A 99 3.49 17.93 9.08
C ILE A 99 2.35 17.05 8.56
N GLY A 100 2.18 15.87 9.18
CA GLY A 100 1.14 14.91 8.85
C GLY A 100 1.28 14.35 7.43
N ASP A 101 0.14 13.99 6.84
CA ASP A 101 0.09 13.28 5.55
C ASP A 101 0.62 14.11 4.37
N ALA A 102 0.64 15.45 4.51
CA ALA A 102 1.24 16.32 3.51
C ALA A 102 2.77 16.10 3.40
N GLY A 103 3.41 15.63 4.47
CA GLY A 103 4.82 15.23 4.47
C GLY A 103 5.02 13.74 4.25
N PHE A 104 4.38 12.92 5.09
CA PHE A 104 4.48 11.47 5.04
C PHE A 104 3.10 10.85 5.35
N PRO A 105 2.37 10.36 4.34
CA PRO A 105 1.10 9.68 4.55
C PRO A 105 1.33 8.43 5.38
N GLY A 106 0.55 8.25 6.43
CA GLY A 106 0.77 7.16 7.36
C GLY A 106 -0.37 6.96 8.35
N MET A 107 -0.02 6.46 9.53
CA MET A 107 -1.00 6.26 10.59
C MET A 107 -1.34 7.58 11.29
N ILE A 108 -2.56 7.66 11.82
CA ILE A 108 -3.03 8.80 12.64
C ILE A 108 -2.06 9.10 13.81
N THR A 109 -1.47 8.05 14.39
CA THR A 109 -0.50 8.18 15.48
C THR A 109 0.79 8.86 15.05
N GLU A 110 1.23 8.66 13.81
CA GLU A 110 2.41 9.30 13.23
C GLU A 110 2.12 10.77 12.95
N ALA A 111 0.98 11.08 12.35
CA ALA A 111 0.53 12.46 12.11
C ALA A 111 0.40 13.25 13.41
N THR A 112 -0.20 12.65 14.45
CA THR A 112 -0.36 13.28 15.77
C THR A 112 0.99 13.53 16.44
N ARG A 113 1.90 12.54 16.40
CA ARG A 113 3.25 12.69 16.96
C ARG A 113 4.07 13.74 16.23
N ALA A 114 3.92 13.86 14.91
CA ALA A 114 4.57 14.89 14.12
C ALA A 114 4.15 16.28 14.61
N GLY A 115 2.84 16.53 14.71
CA GLY A 115 2.31 17.80 15.23
C GLY A 115 2.78 18.10 16.66
N TYR A 116 2.72 17.11 17.56
CA TYR A 116 3.17 17.25 18.94
C TYR A 116 4.66 17.61 19.04
N ARG A 117 5.53 16.91 18.30
CA ARG A 117 6.98 17.18 18.29
C ARG A 117 7.31 18.53 17.69
N THR A 118 6.60 18.94 16.63
CA THR A 118 6.74 20.26 16.06
C THR A 118 6.36 21.34 17.07
N GLY A 119 5.25 21.17 17.79
CA GLY A 119 4.80 22.11 18.81
C GLY A 119 5.77 22.25 20.00
N LEU A 120 6.46 21.18 20.40
CA LEU A 120 7.50 21.25 21.44
C LEU A 120 8.78 21.95 21.00
N GLY A 121 9.02 22.05 19.69
CA GLY A 121 10.22 22.67 19.12
C GLY A 121 10.02 24.12 18.66
N LEU A 122 8.86 24.72 18.96
CA LEU A 122 8.57 26.15 18.82
C LEU A 122 8.94 26.87 20.12
#